data_AF-A0A9K3NA50-F1
#
_entry.id   AF-A0A9K3NA50-F1
#
_cell.length_a   1.000
_cell.length_b   1.000
_cell.length_c   1.000
_cell.angle_alpha   90.00
_cell.angle_beta   90.00
_cell.angle_gamma   90.00
#
_symmetry.space_group_name_H-M   'P 1'
#
loop_
_entity.id
_entity.type
_entity.pdbx_description
1 polymer ?
#
loop_
_entity_poly.entity_id
_entity_poly.type
_entity_poly.pdbx_seq_one_letter_code
_entity_poly.pdbx_strand_id
1 'polypeptide(L)'
;MSAVEYRSILKYRLMILIFPNDETCPVCRKACLDKYGEHALHCRELPGFKYRHDFVRDALMDILRRAGISAKKETPVNFLTDPSEGRSTLHPADVLVFGWEGGKHACVDLTGVSP
;
A
#
# COMPACT_ATOMS: atom_id res chain seq x y z
N MET A 1 -11.97 14.05 3.56
CA MET A 1 -11.24 14.61 2.41
C MET A 1 -11.47 16.10 2.39
N SER A 2 -10.39 16.89 2.41
CA SER A 2 -10.45 18.34 2.35
C SER A 2 -10.76 18.84 0.93
N ALA A 3 -11.21 20.09 0.82
CA ALA A 3 -11.45 20.72 -0.49
C ALA A 3 -10.16 20.80 -1.34
N VAL A 4 -8.99 20.90 -0.70
CA VAL A 4 -7.69 20.93 -1.39
C VAL A 4 -7.37 19.56 -1.99
N GLU A 5 -7.49 18.49 -1.20
CA GLU A 5 -7.28 17.12 -1.67
C GLU A 5 -8.20 16.78 -2.85
N TYR A 6 -9.49 17.12 -2.73
CA TYR A 6 -10.47 16.87 -3.78
C TYR A 6 -10.13 17.59 -5.10
N ARG A 7 -9.76 18.87 -5.02
CA ARG A 7 -9.33 19.65 -6.20
C ARG A 7 -8.06 19.10 -6.82
N SER A 8 -7.09 18.67 -6.02
CA SER A 8 -5.84 18.08 -6.52
C SER A 8 -6.09 16.75 -7.27
N ILE A 9 -6.96 15.89 -6.72
CA ILE A 9 -7.36 14.64 -7.37
C ILE A 9 -8.06 14.91 -8.71
N LEU A 10 -9.00 15.87 -8.75
CA LEU A 10 -9.67 16.25 -9.99
C LEU A 10 -8.70 16.79 -11.03
N LYS A 11 -7.79 17.69 -10.63
CA LYS A 11 -6.78 18.22 -11.54
C LYS A 11 -5.90 17.13 -12.14
N TYR A 12 -5.42 16.21 -11.31
CA TYR A 12 -4.61 15.07 -11.77
C TYR A 12 -5.37 14.22 -12.80
N ARG A 13 -6.61 13.82 -12.48
CA ARG A 13 -7.44 12.98 -13.36
C ARG A 13 -7.81 13.66 -14.68
N LEU A 14 -7.98 14.99 -14.66
CA LEU A 14 -8.30 15.79 -15.84
C LEU A 14 -7.06 16.29 -16.59
N MET A 15 -5.85 15.86 -16.19
CA MET A 15 -4.57 16.32 -16.75
C MET A 15 -4.42 17.85 -16.73
N ILE A 16 -4.93 18.50 -15.68
CA ILE A 16 -4.80 19.94 -15.44
C ILE A 16 -3.52 20.19 -14.65
N LEU A 17 -2.78 21.25 -15.02
CA LEU A 17 -1.53 21.63 -14.36
C LEU A 17 -1.73 21.83 -12.84
N ILE A 18 -0.92 21.13 -12.06
CA ILE A 18 -0.91 21.18 -10.59
C ILE A 18 0.24 22.07 -10.11
N PHE A 19 1.43 21.89 -10.67
CA PHE A 19 2.64 22.61 -10.30
C PHE A 19 3.16 23.48 -11.45
N PRO A 20 3.85 24.60 -11.16
CA PRO A 20 4.75 25.26 -12.11
C PRO A 20 5.88 24.33 -12.56
N ASN A 21 6.54 24.64 -13.68
CA ASN A 21 7.73 23.91 -14.10
C ASN A 21 8.87 24.08 -13.07
N ASP A 22 9.68 23.03 -12.92
CA ASP A 22 10.94 23.03 -12.15
C ASP A 22 10.79 23.30 -10.65
N GLU A 23 9.61 23.06 -10.08
CA GLU A 23 9.45 23.13 -8.62
C GLU A 23 10.23 22.02 -7.90
N THR A 24 10.72 22.38 -6.72
CA THR A 24 11.48 21.46 -5.86
C THR A 24 10.51 20.62 -5.05
N CYS A 25 10.66 19.29 -5.13
CA CYS A 25 9.90 18.37 -4.29
C CYS A 25 10.28 18.60 -2.81
N PRO A 26 9.31 18.83 -1.90
CA PRO A 26 9.62 19.06 -0.49
C PRO A 26 10.18 17.81 0.22
N VAL A 27 10.01 16.62 -0.37
CA VAL A 27 10.43 15.35 0.21
C VAL A 27 11.83 14.97 -0.25
N CYS A 28 12.07 14.83 -1.55
CA CYS A 28 13.38 14.45 -2.07
C CYS A 28 14.33 15.64 -2.32
N ARG A 29 13.83 16.88 -2.21
CA ARG A 29 14.59 18.13 -2.41
C ARG A 29 15.24 18.27 -3.79
N LYS A 30 14.76 17.53 -4.78
CA LYS A 30 15.18 17.63 -6.19
C LYS A 30 14.18 18.49 -6.96
N ALA A 31 14.66 19.26 -7.94
CA ALA A 31 13.82 19.96 -8.91
C ALA A 31 13.24 18.94 -9.91
N CYS A 32 12.19 18.25 -9.50
CA CYS A 32 11.62 17.11 -10.23
C CYS A 32 10.10 17.01 -10.11
N LEU A 33 9.42 18.04 -9.58
CA LEU A 33 7.97 18.10 -9.67
C LEU A 33 7.59 18.38 -11.12
N ASP A 34 7.01 17.38 -11.78
CA ASP A 34 6.40 17.58 -13.08
C ASP A 34 5.11 18.39 -12.94
N LYS A 35 4.76 19.11 -14.01
CA LYS A 35 3.61 20.00 -14.06
C LYS A 35 2.25 19.32 -13.81
N TYR A 36 2.16 17.99 -14.00
CA TYR A 36 0.93 17.22 -13.77
C TYR A 36 0.88 16.58 -12.37
N GLY A 37 1.97 16.65 -11.59
CA GLY A 37 2.03 16.17 -10.22
C GLY A 37 2.30 14.67 -10.07
N GLU A 38 2.79 14.00 -11.12
CA GLU A 38 3.15 12.57 -11.08
C GLU A 38 4.21 12.27 -10.02
N HIS A 39 5.25 13.12 -9.92
CA HIS A 39 6.29 13.00 -8.91
C HIS A 39 5.72 13.17 -7.49
N ALA A 40 4.72 14.02 -7.28
CA ALA A 40 4.12 14.22 -5.96
C ALA A 40 3.39 12.96 -5.47
N LEU A 41 2.94 12.09 -6.38
CA LEU A 41 2.26 10.84 -6.08
C LEU A 41 3.24 9.65 -5.95
N HIS A 42 4.37 9.72 -6.67
CA HIS A 42 5.32 8.60 -6.81
C HIS A 42 6.72 8.91 -6.31
N CYS A 43 6.92 9.98 -5.55
CA CYS A 43 8.24 10.31 -5.04
C CYS A 43 8.79 9.10 -4.30
N ARG A 44 9.94 8.59 -4.74
CA ARG A 44 10.53 7.39 -4.13
C ARG A 44 10.90 7.59 -2.66
N GLU A 45 11.15 8.85 -2.28
CA GLU A 45 11.47 9.24 -0.91
C GLU A 45 10.20 9.49 -0.07
N LEU A 46 9.01 9.54 -0.69
CA LEU A 46 7.75 9.58 0.05
C LEU A 46 7.50 8.19 0.65
N PRO A 47 7.30 8.08 1.97
CA PRO A 47 6.80 6.84 2.56
C PRO A 47 5.35 6.53 2.14
N GLY A 48 4.74 7.37 1.31
CA GLY A 48 3.32 7.36 0.97
C GLY A 48 2.80 6.03 0.41
N PHE A 49 3.59 5.33 -0.42
CA PHE A 49 3.14 4.05 -0.98
C PHE A 49 3.05 2.97 0.11
N LYS A 50 4.11 2.83 0.92
CA LYS A 50 4.10 1.93 2.08
C LYS A 50 3.02 2.32 3.09
N TYR A 51 2.86 3.61 3.35
CA TYR A 51 1.82 4.10 4.26
C TYR A 51 0.41 3.76 3.77
N ARG A 52 0.08 4.01 2.50
CA ARG A 52 -1.24 3.69 1.94
C ARG A 52 -1.50 2.19 1.96
N HIS A 53 -0.50 1.40 1.59
CA HIS A 53 -0.54 -0.05 1.68
C HIS A 53 -0.83 -0.52 3.11
N ASP A 54 -0.01 -0.07 4.07
CA ASP A 54 -0.12 -0.44 5.48
C ASP A 54 -1.46 0.03 6.08
N PHE A 55 -1.96 1.19 5.64
CA PHE A 55 -3.27 1.70 6.04
C PHE A 55 -4.41 0.79 5.58
N VAL A 56 -4.40 0.36 4.30
CA VAL A 56 -5.42 -0.57 3.78
C VAL A 56 -5.32 -1.92 4.49
N ARG A 57 -4.11 -2.43 4.70
CA ARG A 57 -3.86 -3.67 5.46
C ARG A 57 -4.43 -3.58 6.88
N ASP A 58 -4.14 -2.49 7.58
CA ASP A 58 -4.57 -2.31 8.97
C ASP A 58 -6.09 -2.11 9.07
N ALA A 59 -6.71 -1.47 8.07
CA ALA A 59 -8.17 -1.38 7.95
C ALA A 59 -8.81 -2.77 7.74
N LEU A 60 -8.24 -3.60 6.87
CA LEU A 60 -8.68 -4.99 6.67
C LEU A 60 -8.58 -5.80 7.97
N MET A 61 -7.48 -5.66 8.71
CA MET A 61 -7.30 -6.29 10.03
C MET A 61 -8.38 -5.86 11.02
N ASP A 62 -8.77 -4.58 11.06
CA ASP A 62 -9.85 -4.10 11.91
C ASP A 62 -11.21 -4.71 11.53
N ILE A 63 -11.51 -4.79 10.23
CA ILE A 63 -12.73 -5.43 9.72
C ILE A 63 -12.79 -6.91 10.14
N LEU A 64 -11.72 -7.66 9.92
CA LEU A 64 -11.64 -9.08 10.29
C LEU A 64 -11.84 -9.28 11.79
N ARG A 65 -11.18 -8.45 12.61
CA ARG A 65 -11.34 -8.46 14.06
C ARG A 65 -12.79 -8.22 14.48
N ARG A 66 -13.47 -7.23 13.88
CA ARG A 66 -14.88 -6.92 14.16
C ARG A 66 -15.83 -8.03 13.71
N ALA A 67 -15.47 -8.75 12.66
CA ALA A 67 -16.20 -9.92 12.19
C ALA A 67 -15.96 -11.19 13.03
N GLY A 68 -15.10 -11.14 14.06
CA GLY A 68 -14.73 -12.29 14.88
C GLY A 68 -13.81 -13.28 14.16
N ILE A 69 -13.17 -12.84 13.07
CA ILE A 69 -12.26 -13.67 12.27
C ILE A 69 -10.83 -13.46 12.78
N SER A 70 -10.17 -14.57 13.13
CA SER A 70 -8.78 -14.53 13.58
C SER A 70 -7.85 -14.29 12.38
N ALA A 71 -6.93 -13.35 12.52
CA ALA A 71 -5.93 -13.04 11.50
C ALA A 71 -4.62 -12.54 12.12
N LYS A 72 -3.51 -12.63 11.37
CA LYS A 72 -2.21 -12.06 11.70
C LYS A 72 -1.66 -11.25 10.53
N LYS A 73 -0.96 -10.15 10.82
CA LYS A 73 -0.28 -9.31 9.83
C LYS A 73 1.16 -9.78 9.57
N GLU A 74 1.69 -9.49 8.39
CA GLU A 74 3.10 -9.70 7.99
C GLU A 74 3.65 -11.07 8.41
N THR A 75 2.85 -12.12 8.21
CA THR A 75 3.17 -13.45 8.75
C THR A 75 3.98 -14.24 7.74
N PRO A 76 5.15 -14.80 8.12
CA PRO A 76 5.89 -15.67 7.24
C PRO A 76 5.07 -16.93 6.96
N VAL A 77 4.85 -17.21 5.67
CA VAL A 77 4.03 -18.33 5.22
C VAL A 77 4.91 -19.34 4.49
N ASN A 78 5.28 -20.41 5.18
CA ASN A 78 6.19 -21.44 4.66
C ASN A 78 5.48 -22.43 3.72
N PHE A 79 4.44 -22.01 2.99
CA PHE A 79 3.59 -22.91 2.19
C PHE A 79 4.36 -23.61 1.05
N LEU A 80 5.52 -23.10 0.63
CA LEU A 80 6.28 -23.61 -0.53
C LEU A 80 7.68 -24.13 -0.20
N THR A 81 8.05 -24.27 1.06
CA THR A 81 9.37 -24.79 1.45
C THR A 81 9.27 -26.10 2.21
N ASP A 82 10.20 -27.00 1.92
CA ASP A 82 10.42 -28.20 2.72
C ASP A 82 10.74 -27.78 4.17
N PRO A 83 10.03 -28.32 5.18
CA PRO A 83 10.30 -28.05 6.59
C PRO A 83 11.77 -28.27 7.00
N SER A 84 12.49 -29.14 6.28
CA SER A 84 13.92 -29.43 6.53
C SER A 84 14.87 -28.33 6.04
N GLU A 85 14.44 -27.43 5.14
CA GLU A 85 15.29 -26.36 4.61
C GLU A 85 15.38 -25.13 5.54
N GLY A 86 14.58 -25.09 6.62
CA GLY A 86 14.77 -24.21 7.79
C GLY A 86 14.69 -22.70 7.55
N ARG A 87 14.62 -22.23 6.30
CA ARG A 87 14.46 -20.84 5.91
C ARG A 87 13.69 -20.77 4.60
N SER A 88 12.40 -20.43 4.68
CA SER A 88 11.74 -19.87 3.51
C SER A 88 12.17 -18.41 3.37
N THR A 89 12.77 -18.09 2.23
CA THR A 89 13.05 -16.71 1.77
C THR A 89 11.80 -16.06 1.19
N LEU A 90 10.63 -16.65 1.41
CA LEU A 90 9.38 -16.21 0.82
C LEU A 90 8.88 -14.94 1.49
N HIS A 91 8.28 -14.07 0.67
CA HIS A 91 7.64 -12.86 1.14
C HIS A 91 6.55 -13.23 2.17
N PRO A 92 6.56 -12.61 3.37
CA PRO A 92 5.47 -12.77 4.33
C PRO A 92 4.13 -12.34 3.71
N ALA A 93 3.04 -13.02 4.07
CA ALA A 93 1.71 -12.55 3.66
C ALA A 93 1.38 -11.24 4.38
N ASP A 94 0.78 -10.27 3.68
CA ASP A 94 0.36 -9.01 4.31
C ASP A 94 -0.65 -9.28 5.44
N VAL A 95 -1.62 -10.17 5.17
CA VAL A 95 -2.56 -10.70 6.16
C VAL A 95 -2.74 -12.22 5.97
N LEU A 96 -2.53 -12.98 7.04
CA LEU A 96 -2.90 -14.38 7.15
C LEU A 96 -4.23 -14.50 7.91
N VAL A 97 -5.27 -14.98 7.24
CA VAL A 97 -6.61 -15.20 7.80
C VAL A 97 -6.80 -16.68 8.16
N PHE A 98 -7.21 -16.96 9.39
CA PHE A 98 -7.41 -18.34 9.86
C PHE A 98 -8.87 -18.80 9.65
N GLY A 99 -9.06 -20.09 9.30
CA GLY A 99 -10.38 -20.72 9.22
C GLY A 99 -11.33 -20.07 8.22
N TRP A 100 -10.85 -19.64 7.05
CA TRP A 100 -11.61 -18.89 6.06
C TRP A 100 -12.70 -19.72 5.38
N GLU A 101 -12.35 -20.53 4.38
CA GLU A 101 -13.30 -21.37 3.64
C GLU A 101 -12.96 -22.84 3.84
N GLY A 102 -13.94 -23.65 4.26
CA GLY A 102 -13.74 -25.07 4.54
C GLY A 102 -12.66 -25.35 5.60
N GLY A 103 -12.44 -24.41 6.53
CA GLY A 103 -11.39 -24.48 7.55
C GLY A 103 -9.98 -24.15 7.07
N LYS A 104 -9.78 -23.85 5.78
CA LYS A 104 -8.47 -23.51 5.23
C LYS A 104 -8.06 -22.07 5.60
N HIS A 105 -6.76 -21.85 5.75
CA HIS A 105 -6.20 -20.50 5.91
C HIS A 105 -6.13 -19.78 4.57
N ALA A 106 -6.24 -18.46 4.57
CA ALA A 106 -6.10 -17.62 3.39
C ALA A 106 -4.97 -16.62 3.59
N CYS A 107 -4.09 -16.50 2.59
CA CYS A 107 -3.12 -15.41 2.50
C CYS A 107 -3.72 -14.30 1.64
N VAL A 108 -3.70 -13.07 2.14
CA VAL A 108 -4.16 -11.89 1.43
C VAL A 108 -2.98 -10.96 1.29
N ASP A 109 -2.57 -10.71 0.04
CA ASP A 109 -1.56 -9.72 -0.32
C ASP A 109 -2.22 -8.52 -1.00
N LEU A 110 -1.76 -7.32 -0.67
CA LEU A 110 -2.35 -6.08 -1.10
C LEU A 110 -1.42 -5.38 -2.10
N THR A 111 -1.94 -5.11 -3.29
CA THR A 111 -1.22 -4.29 -4.27
C THR A 111 -1.92 -2.96 -4.43
N GLY A 112 -1.26 -1.88 -4.03
CA GLY A 112 -1.68 -0.53 -4.36
C GLY A 112 -1.41 -0.24 -5.83
N VAL A 113 -2.44 0.01 -6.62
CA VAL A 113 -2.26 0.59 -7.96
C VAL A 113 -2.38 2.10 -7.85
N SER A 114 -1.46 2.81 -8.48
CA SER A 114 -1.47 4.28 -8.54
C SER A 114 -2.72 4.82 -9.27
N PRO A 115 -3.22 6.03 -8.96
CA PRO A 115 -2.71 7.04 -8.00
C PRO A 115 -3.62 7.36 -6.81
#